data_AF-A0A529KV40-F1
#
_entry.id   AF-A0A529KV40-F1
#
_cell.length_a   1.000
_cell.length_b   1.000
_cell.length_c   1.000
_cell.angle_alpha   90.00
_cell.angle_beta   90.00
_cell.angle_gamma   90.00
#
_symmetry.space_group_name_H-M   'P 1'
#
loop_
_entity.id
_entity.type
_entity.pdbx_description
1 polymer ?
#
loop_
_entity_poly.entity_id
_entity_poly.type
_entity_poly.pdbx_seq_one_letter_code
_entity_poly.pdbx_strand_id
1 'polypeptide(L)'
;LKSFDGATDFTTDAWRRSAKDFYSDLRETWERLVEEILLGKVVERFNSDVKTQSLKGVVVEDEDHKRIYWAMKRVSERSGHDMASAKAIPVPTPNDMKSDLDGIDQY
;
A
#
# COMPACT_ATOMS: atom_id res chain seq x y z
N LEU A 1 8.79 3.84 10.51
CA LEU A 1 9.66 2.68 10.82
C LEU A 1 10.62 2.94 11.98
N LYS A 2 11.43 4.01 12.00
CA LYS A 2 12.29 4.35 13.17
C LYS A 2 11.53 4.43 14.51
N SER A 3 10.24 4.79 14.47
CA SER A 3 9.33 4.79 15.63
C SER A 3 9.03 3.40 16.20
N PHE A 4 9.35 2.32 15.48
CA PHE A 4 9.16 0.93 15.90
C PHE A 4 10.46 0.27 16.37
N ASP A 5 11.59 0.99 16.34
CA ASP A 5 12.88 0.46 16.80
C ASP A 5 12.78 0.12 18.30
N GLY A 6 12.93 -1.17 18.62
CA GLY A 6 12.85 -1.69 19.98
C GLY A 6 11.48 -2.27 20.38
N ALA A 7 10.48 -2.29 19.50
CA ALA A 7 9.24 -3.04 19.75
C ALA A 7 9.52 -4.56 19.73
N THR A 8 9.21 -5.26 20.82
CA THR A 8 9.44 -6.72 20.95
C THR A 8 8.17 -7.54 21.16
N ASP A 9 7.04 -6.90 21.46
CA ASP A 9 5.73 -7.55 21.64
C ASP A 9 4.72 -7.06 20.59
N PHE A 10 4.46 -7.91 19.61
CA PHE A 10 3.57 -7.66 18.48
C PHE A 10 2.15 -8.21 18.70
N THR A 11 1.84 -8.66 19.91
CA THR A 11 0.52 -9.24 20.25
C THR A 11 -0.42 -8.22 20.88
N THR A 12 0.09 -7.05 21.26
CA THR A 12 -0.69 -5.99 21.89
C THR A 12 -1.68 -5.35 20.93
N ASP A 13 -2.81 -4.88 21.45
CA ASP A 13 -3.78 -4.12 20.65
C ASP A 13 -3.21 -2.79 20.16
N ALA A 14 -2.27 -2.20 20.90
CA ALA A 14 -1.55 -1.02 20.47
C ALA A 14 -0.75 -1.31 19.19
N TRP A 15 0.00 -2.42 19.16
CA TRP A 15 0.74 -2.84 17.97
C TRP A 15 -0.19 -3.13 16.79
N ARG A 16 -1.30 -3.86 17.03
CA ARG A 16 -2.31 -4.14 16.00
C ARG A 16 -2.85 -2.87 15.34
N ARG A 17 -3.15 -1.85 16.14
CA ARG A 17 -3.60 -0.53 15.64
C ARG A 17 -2.52 0.15 14.81
N SER A 18 -1.30 0.27 15.33
CA SER A 18 -0.19 0.90 14.59
C SER A 18 0.12 0.18 13.28
N ALA A 19 0.08 -1.15 13.27
CA ALA A 19 0.25 -1.95 12.07
C ALA A 19 -0.84 -1.66 11.04
N LYS A 20 -2.10 -1.65 11.47
CA LYS A 20 -3.25 -1.34 10.61
C LYS A 20 -3.17 0.07 10.02
N ASP A 21 -2.79 1.07 10.82
CA ASP A 21 -2.63 2.44 10.37
C ASP A 21 -1.54 2.52 9.29
N PHE A 22 -0.39 1.90 9.53
CA PHE A 22 0.69 1.79 8.54
C PHE A 22 0.23 1.18 7.21
N TYR A 23 -0.51 0.07 7.23
CA TYR A 23 -0.99 -0.56 5.98
C TYR A 23 -2.11 0.25 5.31
N SER A 24 -2.84 1.06 6.05
CA SER A 24 -3.81 2.00 5.49
C SER A 24 -3.10 3.11 4.72
N ASP A 25 -2.07 3.72 5.31
CA ASP A 25 -1.22 4.71 4.64
C ASP A 25 -0.49 4.11 3.42
N LEU A 26 0.01 2.87 3.55
CA LEU A 26 0.71 2.19 2.46
C LEU A 26 -0.22 1.90 1.28
N ARG A 27 -1.47 1.51 1.55
CA ARG A 27 -2.50 1.33 0.52
C ARG A 27 -2.78 2.65 -0.20
N GLU A 28 -2.98 3.73 0.53
CA GLU A 28 -3.21 5.06 -0.07
C GLU A 28 -2.02 5.51 -0.93
N THR A 29 -0.79 5.14 -0.52
CA THR A 29 0.43 5.42 -1.28
C THR A 29 0.47 4.64 -2.59
N TRP A 30 0.09 3.36 -2.59
CA TRP A 30 -0.05 2.56 -3.82
C TRP A 30 -1.11 3.15 -4.76
N GLU A 31 -2.26 3.54 -4.24
CA GLU A 31 -3.32 4.17 -5.04
C GLU A 31 -2.82 5.47 -5.69
N ARG A 32 -2.07 6.29 -4.96
CA ARG A 32 -1.44 7.51 -5.49
C ARG A 32 -0.36 7.22 -6.53
N LEU A 33 0.46 6.18 -6.32
CA LEU A 33 1.46 5.74 -7.29
C LEU A 33 0.81 5.34 -8.62
N VAL A 34 -0.34 4.65 -8.58
CA VAL A 34 -1.09 4.30 -9.79
C VAL A 34 -1.57 5.55 -10.53
N GLU A 35 -2.16 6.51 -9.81
CA GLU A 35 -2.68 7.75 -10.40
C GLU A 35 -1.55 8.62 -10.99
N GLU A 36 -0.48 8.84 -10.23
CA GLU A 36 0.54 9.83 -10.54
C GLU A 36 1.69 9.29 -11.39
N ILE A 37 2.11 8.05 -11.15
CA ILE A 37 3.28 7.44 -11.80
C ILE A 37 2.85 6.54 -12.95
N LEU A 38 2.09 5.47 -12.67
CA LEU A 38 1.69 4.51 -13.72
C LEU A 38 0.83 5.17 -14.81
N LEU A 39 -0.22 5.88 -14.40
CA LEU A 39 -1.13 6.53 -15.33
C LEU A 39 -0.67 7.93 -15.74
N GLY A 40 0.50 8.39 -15.28
CA GLY A 40 1.04 9.70 -15.63
C GLY A 40 0.06 10.85 -15.42
N LYS A 41 -0.77 10.80 -14.36
CA LYS A 41 -1.79 11.81 -14.04
C LYS A 41 -2.95 11.89 -15.04
N VAL A 42 -3.20 10.84 -15.83
CA VAL A 42 -4.38 10.80 -16.72
C VAL A 42 -5.69 10.82 -15.92
N VAL A 43 -5.72 10.10 -14.79
CA VAL A 43 -6.82 10.07 -13.82
C VAL A 43 -6.25 10.38 -12.44
N GLU A 44 -6.77 11.40 -11.78
CA GLU A 44 -6.33 11.83 -10.44
C GLU A 44 -7.55 12.13 -9.57
N ARG A 45 -7.44 11.91 -8.26
CA ARG A 45 -8.47 12.29 -7.30
C ARG A 45 -8.78 13.78 -7.34
N PHE A 46 -10.06 14.09 -7.12
CA PHE A 46 -10.60 15.45 -7.08
C PHE A 46 -10.42 16.25 -8.38
N ASN A 47 -10.13 15.57 -9.49
CA ASN A 47 -10.15 16.14 -10.83
C ASN A 47 -11.25 15.46 -11.64
N SER A 48 -12.18 16.24 -12.20
CA SER A 48 -13.23 15.71 -13.07
C SER A 48 -12.72 15.35 -14.47
N ASP A 49 -11.58 15.92 -14.87
CA ASP A 49 -11.08 15.82 -16.22
C ASP A 49 -10.20 14.59 -16.40
N VAL A 50 -10.43 13.86 -17.48
CA VAL A 50 -9.48 12.85 -17.98
C VAL A 50 -8.42 13.57 -18.80
N LYS A 51 -7.18 13.62 -18.32
CA LYS A 51 -6.08 14.37 -18.96
C LYS A 51 -5.50 13.60 -20.15
N THR A 52 -6.22 13.56 -21.27
CA THR A 52 -5.85 12.79 -22.46
C THR A 52 -4.46 13.11 -23.00
N GLN A 53 -3.98 14.34 -22.87
CA GLN A 53 -2.62 14.73 -23.30
C GLN A 53 -1.51 14.07 -22.48
N SER A 54 -1.79 13.63 -21.25
CA SER A 54 -0.83 12.90 -20.42
C SER A 54 -0.53 11.49 -20.93
N LEU A 55 -1.41 10.90 -21.75
CA LEU A 55 -1.22 9.56 -22.33
C LEU A 55 0.08 9.44 -23.14
N LYS A 56 0.64 10.55 -23.63
CA LYS A 56 1.93 10.58 -24.32
C LYS A 56 3.11 10.01 -23.51
N GLY A 57 2.99 9.98 -22.18
CA GLY A 57 4.02 9.47 -21.27
C GLY A 57 3.65 8.15 -20.59
N VAL A 58 2.49 7.57 -20.92
CA VAL A 58 1.99 6.36 -20.26
C VAL A 58 2.50 5.12 -20.99
N VAL A 59 3.17 4.26 -20.25
CA VAL A 59 3.52 2.89 -20.65
C VAL A 59 3.08 1.99 -19.50
N VAL A 60 2.29 0.97 -19.81
CA VAL A 60 1.82 -0.02 -18.84
C VAL A 60 2.14 -1.39 -19.39
N GLU A 61 2.96 -2.13 -18.66
CA GLU A 61 3.35 -3.49 -18.99
C GLU A 61 2.64 -4.51 -18.08
N ASP A 62 2.66 -5.78 -18.49
CA ASP A 62 2.04 -6.86 -17.70
C ASP A 62 2.63 -6.98 -16.30
N GLU A 63 3.92 -6.66 -16.15
CA GLU A 63 4.62 -6.69 -14.85
C GLU A 63 4.14 -5.59 -13.91
N ASP A 64 3.78 -4.40 -14.42
CA ASP A 64 3.20 -3.33 -13.59
C ASP A 64 1.88 -3.80 -12.98
N HIS A 65 1.00 -4.37 -13.81
CA HIS A 65 -0.27 -4.93 -13.36
C HIS A 65 -0.06 -6.01 -12.30
N LYS A 66 0.87 -6.95 -12.51
CA LYS A 66 1.13 -8.04 -11.56
C LYS A 66 1.64 -7.48 -10.24
N ARG A 67 2.60 -6.56 -10.29
CA ARG A 67 3.19 -5.93 -9.11
C ARG A 67 2.16 -5.19 -8.29
N ILE A 68 1.36 -4.35 -8.94
CA ILE A 68 0.27 -3.60 -8.29
C ILE A 68 -0.78 -4.56 -7.72
N TYR A 69 -1.18 -5.59 -8.46
CA TYR A 69 -2.16 -6.57 -8.00
C TYR A 69 -1.71 -7.24 -6.70
N TRP A 70 -0.48 -7.77 -6.67
CA TRP A 70 0.03 -8.47 -5.49
C TRP A 70 0.27 -7.53 -4.31
N ALA A 71 0.78 -6.32 -4.57
CA ALA A 71 0.96 -5.31 -3.54
C ALA A 71 -0.39 -4.86 -2.96
N MET A 72 -1.38 -4.53 -3.82
CA MET A 72 -2.71 -4.13 -3.40
C MET A 72 -3.43 -5.24 -2.63
N LYS A 73 -3.30 -6.51 -3.05
CA LYS A 73 -3.84 -7.65 -2.30
C LYS A 73 -3.24 -7.72 -0.89
N ARG A 74 -1.91 -7.62 -0.80
CA ARG A 74 -1.16 -7.66 0.46
C ARG A 74 -1.57 -6.55 1.43
N VAL A 75 -1.63 -5.31 0.96
CA VAL A 75 -2.00 -4.16 1.82
C VAL A 75 -3.49 -4.16 2.15
N SER A 76 -4.36 -4.55 1.22
CA SER A 76 -5.82 -4.63 1.44
C SER A 76 -6.19 -5.61 2.53
N GLU A 77 -5.48 -6.74 2.65
CA GLU A 77 -5.69 -7.73 3.71
C GLU A 77 -5.33 -7.21 5.11
N ARG A 78 -4.60 -6.09 5.20
CA ARG A 78 -4.01 -5.55 6.45
C ARG A 78 -4.44 -4.11 6.75
N SER A 79 -5.08 -3.43 5.80
CA SER A 79 -5.68 -2.10 5.93
C SER A 79 -7.18 -2.19 6.25
N GLY A 80 -7.78 -1.12 6.79
CA GLY A 80 -9.24 -0.99 6.86
C GLY A 80 -9.92 -1.64 8.08
N HIS A 81 -11.17 -2.09 7.92
CA HIS A 81 -12.11 -2.41 9.01
C HIS A 81 -11.65 -3.49 10.02
N ASP A 82 -12.47 -3.72 11.05
CA ASP A 82 -12.28 -4.80 12.02
C ASP A 82 -12.22 -6.14 11.29
N MET A 83 -11.01 -6.70 11.21
CA MET A 83 -10.79 -7.98 10.56
C MET A 83 -11.35 -9.06 11.48
N ALA A 84 -12.27 -9.88 10.96
CA ALA A 84 -12.83 -10.99 11.71
C ALA A 84 -11.69 -11.82 12.31
N SER A 85 -11.72 -12.03 13.63
CA SER A 85 -10.70 -12.77 14.39
C SER A 85 -10.42 -14.18 13.83
N ALA A 86 -11.36 -14.75 13.07
CA ALA A 86 -11.23 -16.02 12.37
C ALA A 86 -10.21 -16.00 11.21
N LYS A 87 -9.90 -14.83 10.64
CA LYS A 87 -8.75 -14.67 9.73
C LYS A 87 -7.51 -14.56 10.63
N ALA A 88 -6.93 -15.71 10.97
CA ALA A 88 -5.70 -15.83 11.77
C ALA A 88 -4.46 -15.31 11.02
N ILE A 89 -4.54 -14.11 10.44
CA ILE A 89 -3.43 -13.44 9.77
C ILE A 89 -2.52 -12.91 10.88
N PRO A 90 -1.24 -13.32 10.92
CA PRO A 90 -0.29 -12.79 11.89
C PRO A 90 -0.19 -11.26 11.76
N VAL A 91 -0.15 -10.60 12.91
CA VAL A 91 0.11 -9.16 12.95
C VAL A 91 1.53 -8.94 12.41
N PRO A 92 1.69 -8.09 11.39
CA PRO A 92 2.99 -7.91 10.73
C PRO A 92 4.02 -7.33 11.68
N THR A 93 5.27 -7.75 11.52
CA THR A 93 6.44 -7.23 12.23
C THR A 93 6.96 -5.96 11.55
N PRO A 94 7.84 -5.17 12.20
CA PRO A 94 8.51 -4.05 11.54
C PRO A 94 9.25 -4.46 10.26
N ASN A 95 9.80 -5.68 10.21
CA ASN A 95 10.51 -6.19 9.04
C ASN A 95 9.54 -6.50 7.88
N ASP A 96 8.37 -7.07 8.18
CA ASP A 96 7.33 -7.29 7.17
C ASP A 96 6.87 -5.95 6.57
N MET A 97 6.61 -4.97 7.44
CA MET A 97 6.22 -3.62 7.03
C MET A 97 7.30 -2.96 6.16
N LYS A 98 8.57 -3.12 6.55
CA LYS A 98 9.69 -2.60 5.76
C LYS A 98 9.76 -3.25 4.38
N SER A 99 9.68 -4.58 4.31
CA SER A 99 9.69 -5.29 3.04
C SER A 99 8.53 -4.87 2.13
N ASP A 100 7.35 -4.66 2.70
CA ASP A 100 6.18 -4.21 1.95
C ASP A 100 6.31 -2.73 1.50
N LEU A 101 7.00 -1.88 2.28
CA LEU A 101 7.33 -0.50 1.92
C LEU A 101 8.39 -0.41 0.81
N ASP A 102 9.44 -1.22 0.90
CA ASP A 102 10.50 -1.28 -0.11
C ASP A 102 9.93 -1.66 -1.50
N GLY A 103 8.79 -2.36 -1.53
CA GLY A 103 8.04 -2.64 -2.75
C GLY A 103 7.51 -1.40 -3.48
N ILE A 104 7.25 -0.29 -2.78
CA ILE A 104 6.95 1.02 -3.39
C ILE A 104 8.23 1.72 -3.84
N ASP A 105 9.26 1.73 -2.99
CA ASP A 105 10.52 2.45 -3.27
C ASP A 105 11.25 1.93 -4.51
N GLN A 106 11.09 0.64 -4.79
CA GLN A 106 11.68 -0.01 -5.96
C GLN A 106 10.81 0.06 -7.22
N TYR A 107 9.69 0.78 -7.20
CA TYR A 107 8.80 0.94 -8.35
C TYR A 107 9.28 2.12 -9.19
#